data_AF-A0A957X0S4-F1
#
_entry.id   AF-A0A957X0S4-F1
#
_cell.length_a   1.000
_cell.length_b   1.000
_cell.length_c   1.000
_cell.angle_alpha   90.00
_cell.angle_beta   90.00
_cell.angle_gamma   90.00
#
_symmetry.space_group_name_H-M   'P 1'
#
loop_
_entity.id
_entity.type
_entity.pdbx_description
1 polymer ?
#
loop_
_entity_poly.entity_id
_entity_poly.type
_entity_poly.pdbx_seq_one_letter_code
_entity_poly.pdbx_strand_id
1 'polypeptide(L)'
;LGAAVSSQTLEDAIHYAQTQGVLIVAAAGNMGVDRDFYPAALEGVIAVSATDAQDRHWSLSNYGDYIDVAAPGYAIFSTYHDLNNYYGGYNYMSGTSMAAPFVTGLAGLLLSQDSRRTPADLEKLITSTADKMGNSVDDLYFGHGRINVARALAVGADTQWTQVIDGEQTGGLGAENNLLLTNHLFLPFVAR
;
A
#
# COMPACT_ATOMS: atom_id res chain seq x y z
N LEU A 1 7.53 13.22 -6.75
CA LEU A 1 6.93 14.45 -7.32
C LEU A 1 5.70 14.80 -6.51
N GLY A 2 5.21 16.03 -6.59
CA GLY A 2 3.89 16.41 -6.08
C GLY A 2 3.74 17.93 -5.97
N ALA A 3 2.50 18.40 -5.85
CA ALA A 3 2.15 19.81 -5.83
C ALA A 3 0.97 20.12 -4.92
N ALA A 4 0.90 21.34 -4.41
CA ALA A 4 -0.22 21.82 -3.58
C ALA A 4 -1.48 22.15 -4.39
N VAL A 5 -1.41 22.10 -5.72
CA VAL A 5 -2.51 22.39 -6.63
C VAL A 5 -2.62 21.29 -7.67
N SER A 6 -3.84 20.87 -7.96
CA SER A 6 -4.14 19.95 -9.05
C SER A 6 -4.23 20.70 -10.38
N SER A 7 -4.28 19.94 -11.48
CA SER A 7 -4.58 20.44 -12.81
C SER A 7 -5.41 19.42 -13.57
N GLN A 8 -6.28 19.86 -14.47
CA GLN A 8 -7.10 18.96 -15.28
C GLN A 8 -6.25 17.92 -16.03
N THR A 9 -5.11 18.34 -16.59
CA THR A 9 -4.21 17.42 -17.30
C THR A 9 -3.65 16.33 -16.38
N LEU A 10 -3.37 16.65 -15.11
CA LEU A 10 -2.93 15.66 -14.13
C LEU A 10 -4.06 14.69 -13.78
N GLU A 11 -5.25 15.21 -13.49
CA GLU A 11 -6.44 14.40 -13.17
C GLU A 11 -6.80 13.47 -14.32
N ASP A 12 -6.83 13.97 -15.56
CA ASP A 12 -7.12 13.17 -16.74
C ASP A 12 -6.09 12.06 -16.94
N ALA A 13 -4.80 12.32 -16.69
CA ALA A 13 -3.74 11.32 -16.80
C ALA A 13 -3.84 10.23 -15.71
N ILE A 14 -4.18 10.62 -14.48
CA ILE A 14 -4.40 9.72 -13.35
C ILE A 14 -5.63 8.85 -13.60
N HIS A 15 -6.75 9.47 -13.99
CA HIS A 15 -7.97 8.77 -14.34
C HIS A 15 -7.76 7.82 -15.52
N TYR A 16 -7.04 8.25 -16.57
CA TYR A 16 -6.68 7.37 -17.67
C TYR A 16 -5.93 6.12 -17.18
N ALA A 17 -4.89 6.29 -16.37
CA ALA A 17 -4.15 5.15 -15.83
C ALA A 17 -5.03 4.22 -14.98
N GLN A 18 -5.93 4.75 -14.14
CA GLN A 18 -6.89 3.97 -13.36
C GLN A 18 -7.84 3.17 -14.26
N THR A 19 -8.36 3.77 -15.34
CA THR A 19 -9.23 3.06 -16.31
C THR A 19 -8.49 1.93 -17.05
N GLN A 20 -7.16 1.96 -17.08
CA GLN A 20 -6.32 0.89 -17.62
C GLN A 20 -5.93 -0.17 -16.57
N GLY A 21 -6.50 -0.11 -15.36
CA GLY A 21 -6.22 -1.05 -14.28
C GLY A 21 -4.89 -0.82 -13.58
N VAL A 22 -4.32 0.38 -13.67
CA VAL A 22 -3.07 0.73 -12.98
C VAL A 22 -3.37 1.22 -11.57
N LEU A 23 -2.78 0.57 -10.57
CA LEU A 23 -2.76 1.08 -9.20
C LEU A 23 -1.76 2.23 -9.10
N ILE A 24 -2.15 3.33 -8.48
CA ILE A 24 -1.32 4.52 -8.32
C ILE A 24 -1.04 4.71 -6.83
N VAL A 25 0.24 4.89 -6.49
CA VAL A 25 0.71 5.14 -5.13
C VAL A 25 1.51 6.44 -5.15
N ALA A 26 1.18 7.36 -4.25
CA ALA A 26 1.80 8.67 -4.21
C ALA A 26 2.17 9.12 -2.79
N ALA A 27 3.20 9.94 -2.73
CA ALA A 27 3.75 10.48 -1.50
C ALA A 27 2.90 11.67 -1.01
N ALA A 28 2.49 11.66 0.26
CA ALA A 28 1.62 12.71 0.84
C ALA A 28 2.26 14.12 0.89
N GLY A 29 3.58 14.18 1.00
CA GLY A 29 4.35 15.42 0.93
C GLY A 29 5.17 15.64 2.20
N ASN A 30 6.17 16.52 2.12
CA ASN A 30 7.19 16.73 3.16
C ASN A 30 7.17 18.14 3.79
N MET A 31 5.98 18.71 4.08
CA MET A 31 5.84 20.05 4.66
C MET A 31 5.30 20.07 6.10
N GLY A 32 4.81 18.94 6.63
CA GLY A 32 4.26 18.85 7.98
C GLY A 32 2.94 19.61 8.15
N VAL A 33 2.12 19.65 7.10
CA VAL A 33 0.86 20.42 7.06
C VAL A 33 -0.35 19.55 6.76
N ASP A 34 -1.50 19.99 7.27
CA ASP A 34 -2.84 19.52 6.91
C ASP A 34 -3.29 20.19 5.61
N ARG A 35 -2.94 19.59 4.48
CA ARG A 35 -3.32 20.11 3.17
C ARG A 35 -3.17 19.02 2.11
N ASP A 36 -4.15 18.96 1.22
CA ASP A 36 -4.09 18.18 -0.01
C ASP A 36 -2.77 18.38 -0.76
N PHE A 37 -2.27 17.26 -1.27
CA PHE A 37 -1.06 17.24 -2.06
C PHE A 37 -1.26 16.27 -3.22
N TYR A 38 -1.14 16.77 -4.44
CA TYR A 38 -1.48 16.04 -5.64
C TYR A 38 -0.24 15.38 -6.25
N PRO A 39 -0.36 14.16 -6.79
CA PRO A 39 -1.61 13.43 -7.03
C PRO A 39 -2.12 12.59 -5.84
N ALA A 40 -1.45 12.61 -4.68
CA ALA A 40 -1.85 11.76 -3.55
C ALA A 40 -3.29 12.01 -3.07
N ALA A 41 -3.75 13.26 -3.09
CA ALA A 41 -5.12 13.62 -2.72
C ALA A 41 -6.16 13.40 -3.84
N LEU A 42 -5.81 12.78 -4.98
CA LEU A 42 -6.79 12.44 -6.01
C LEU A 42 -7.49 11.11 -5.67
N GLU A 43 -8.78 11.03 -6.00
CA GLU A 43 -9.57 9.80 -5.81
C GLU A 43 -8.91 8.60 -6.51
N GLY A 44 -8.85 7.47 -5.81
CA GLY A 44 -8.25 6.22 -6.30
C GLY A 44 -6.72 6.24 -6.40
N VAL A 45 -6.04 7.21 -5.79
CA VAL A 45 -4.59 7.20 -5.58
C VAL A 45 -4.32 6.86 -4.12
N ILE A 46 -3.48 5.85 -3.87
CA ILE A 46 -3.07 5.52 -2.50
C ILE A 46 -2.07 6.57 -2.01
N ALA A 47 -2.50 7.43 -1.09
CA ALA A 47 -1.69 8.41 -0.42
C ALA A 47 -0.90 7.80 0.75
N VAL A 48 0.41 8.05 0.76
CA VAL A 48 1.33 7.45 1.74
C VAL A 48 1.97 8.52 2.62
N SER A 49 1.66 8.48 3.91
CA SER A 49 2.37 9.25 4.94
C SER A 49 3.62 8.52 5.44
N ALA A 50 4.53 9.24 6.10
CA ALA A 50 5.81 8.71 6.55
C ALA A 50 5.88 8.54 8.07
N THR A 51 6.40 7.40 8.52
CA THR A 51 6.78 7.14 9.92
C THR A 51 8.28 7.13 10.14
N ASP A 52 8.68 7.26 11.40
CA ASP A 52 10.01 6.90 11.88
C ASP A 52 10.09 5.45 12.38
N ALA A 53 11.29 5.04 12.78
CA ALA A 53 11.57 3.67 13.25
C ALA A 53 10.89 3.31 14.59
N GLN A 54 10.19 4.24 15.24
CA GLN A 54 9.36 3.98 16.43
C GLN A 54 7.86 4.02 16.09
N ASP A 55 7.50 3.95 14.80
CA ASP A 55 6.13 4.06 14.30
C ASP A 55 5.44 5.38 14.65
N ARG A 56 6.22 6.42 14.92
CA ARG A 56 5.67 7.76 15.10
C ARG A 56 5.57 8.44 13.75
N HIS A 57 4.56 9.28 13.58
CA HIS A 57 4.45 10.16 12.42
C HIS A 57 5.72 11.02 12.30
N TRP A 58 6.35 11.01 11.13
CA TRP A 58 7.50 11.87 10.86
C TRP A 58 7.04 13.32 10.75
N SER A 59 7.66 14.24 11.50
CA SER A 59 7.16 15.61 11.67
C SER A 59 6.97 16.42 10.38
N LEU A 60 7.68 16.08 9.30
CA LEU A 60 7.53 16.74 8.01
C LEU A 60 6.57 16.02 7.06
N SER A 61 6.07 14.83 7.40
CA SER A 61 5.02 14.20 6.59
C SER A 61 3.77 15.07 6.62
N ASN A 62 3.20 15.36 5.45
CA ASN A 62 1.86 15.92 5.39
C ASN A 62 0.86 14.89 5.93
N TYR A 63 -0.26 15.42 6.40
CA TYR A 63 -1.35 14.68 6.98
C TYR A 63 -2.68 15.26 6.48
N GLY A 64 -3.78 14.57 6.71
CA GLY A 64 -5.11 14.95 6.24
C GLY A 64 -6.03 13.75 6.09
N ASP A 65 -7.28 14.01 5.75
CA ASP A 65 -8.29 12.97 5.48
C ASP A 65 -8.00 12.16 4.20
N TYR A 66 -7.18 12.71 3.30
CA TYR A 66 -6.73 12.04 2.09
C TYR A 66 -5.66 10.96 2.31
N ILE A 67 -5.16 10.74 3.54
CA ILE A 67 -4.12 9.72 3.81
C ILE A 67 -4.75 8.33 3.91
N ASP A 68 -4.32 7.39 3.08
CA ASP A 68 -4.80 6.01 3.13
C ASP A 68 -3.99 5.14 4.09
N VAL A 69 -2.66 5.23 4.03
CA VAL A 69 -1.76 4.39 4.84
C VAL A 69 -0.46 5.11 5.18
N ALA A 70 0.22 4.60 6.20
CA ALA A 70 1.56 5.00 6.57
C ALA A 70 2.61 3.94 6.22
N ALA A 71 3.84 4.37 5.95
CA ALA A 71 4.99 3.48 5.80
C ALA A 71 6.29 4.16 6.28
N PRO A 72 7.37 3.39 6.53
CA PRO A 72 8.64 3.96 6.95
C PRO A 72 9.16 4.99 5.93
N GLY A 73 9.41 6.21 6.38
CA GLY A 73 9.88 7.30 5.52
C GLY A 73 10.95 8.18 6.12
N TYR A 74 11.28 8.06 7.40
CA TYR A 74 12.39 8.77 8.04
C TYR A 74 13.65 7.92 8.13
N ALA A 75 14.80 8.49 7.78
CA ALA A 75 16.12 7.84 7.81
C ALA A 75 16.14 6.48 7.11
N ILE A 76 15.63 6.43 5.88
CA ILE A 76 15.63 5.23 5.05
C ILE A 76 16.94 5.13 4.29
N PHE A 77 17.68 4.04 4.53
CA PHE A 77 18.92 3.72 3.83
C PHE A 77 18.60 3.00 2.52
N SER A 78 19.08 3.52 1.39
CA SER A 78 18.88 2.88 0.09
C SER A 78 19.99 3.23 -0.88
N THR A 79 19.96 2.60 -2.06
CA THR A 79 20.88 2.90 -3.16
C THR A 79 20.81 4.37 -3.56
N TYR A 80 21.94 4.93 -3.95
CA TYR A 80 22.08 6.33 -4.30
C TYR A 80 23.00 6.49 -5.52
N HIS A 81 22.73 7.51 -6.33
CA HIS A 81 23.39 7.68 -7.62
C HIS A 81 24.90 8.00 -7.52
N ASP A 82 25.32 8.67 -6.43
CA ASP A 82 26.73 9.00 -6.21
C ASP A 82 27.49 7.83 -5.59
N LEU A 83 28.21 7.10 -6.43
CA LEU A 83 29.03 5.95 -6.05
C LEU A 83 30.25 6.32 -5.18
N ASN A 84 30.66 7.59 -5.17
CA ASN A 84 31.83 8.06 -4.43
C ASN A 84 31.45 8.74 -3.11
N ASN A 85 30.17 8.73 -2.75
CA ASN A 85 29.73 9.30 -1.49
C ASN A 85 30.24 8.49 -0.28
N TYR A 86 30.03 9.02 0.92
CA TYR A 86 30.49 8.42 2.17
C TYR A 86 30.05 6.96 2.40
N TYR A 87 28.92 6.55 1.82
CA TYR A 87 28.37 5.20 1.97
C TYR A 87 28.56 4.33 0.71
N GLY A 88 29.34 4.78 -0.28
CA GLY A 88 29.70 4.00 -1.47
C GLY A 88 28.52 3.66 -2.37
N GLY A 89 27.72 4.66 -2.78
CA GLY A 89 26.56 4.44 -3.65
C GLY A 89 25.28 4.11 -2.90
N TYR A 90 25.23 4.43 -1.61
CA TYR A 90 24.04 4.36 -0.75
C TYR A 90 23.86 5.67 -0.01
N ASN A 91 22.69 5.95 0.53
CA ASN A 91 22.52 7.09 1.42
C ASN A 91 21.28 6.93 2.30
N TYR A 92 21.26 7.68 3.42
CA TYR A 92 20.05 7.90 4.19
C TYR A 92 19.27 9.07 3.59
N MET A 93 18.00 8.84 3.29
CA MET A 93 17.06 9.88 2.89
C MET A 93 15.80 9.84 3.75
N SER A 94 15.11 10.97 3.84
CA SER A 94 13.83 11.08 4.54
C SER A 94 12.79 11.75 3.66
N GLY A 95 11.57 11.22 3.67
CA GLY A 95 10.48 11.70 2.85
C GLY A 95 9.31 10.72 2.83
N THR A 96 8.10 11.23 2.61
CA THR A 96 6.98 10.41 2.10
C THR A 96 7.31 9.78 0.74
N SER A 97 8.25 10.38 -0.01
CA SER A 97 8.84 9.77 -1.21
C SER A 97 9.63 8.49 -0.93
N MET A 98 10.13 8.30 0.30
CA MET A 98 10.77 7.05 0.74
C MET A 98 9.74 6.07 1.31
N ALA A 99 8.60 6.56 1.83
CA ALA A 99 7.49 5.73 2.29
C ALA A 99 6.72 5.08 1.13
N ALA A 100 6.38 5.85 0.09
CA ALA A 100 5.65 5.38 -1.09
C ALA A 100 6.19 4.07 -1.72
N PRO A 101 7.51 3.88 -1.97
CA PRO A 101 8.01 2.65 -2.56
C PRO A 101 7.83 1.40 -1.67
N PHE A 102 7.67 1.52 -0.35
CA PHE A 102 7.31 0.37 0.49
C PHE A 102 5.89 -0.12 0.17
N VAL A 103 4.95 0.80 -0.01
CA VAL A 103 3.56 0.49 -0.38
C VAL A 103 3.50 -0.05 -1.81
N THR A 104 4.23 0.55 -2.75
CA THR A 104 4.36 0.04 -4.13
C THR A 104 4.97 -1.37 -4.15
N GLY A 105 5.99 -1.62 -3.32
CA GLY A 105 6.60 -2.95 -3.19
C GLY A 105 5.60 -3.99 -2.68
N LEU A 106 4.79 -3.64 -1.68
CA LEU A 106 3.72 -4.50 -1.19
C LEU A 106 2.69 -4.81 -2.28
N ALA A 107 2.23 -3.81 -3.03
CA ALA A 107 1.33 -4.02 -4.16
C ALA A 107 1.92 -4.99 -5.20
N GLY A 108 3.22 -4.83 -5.51
CA GLY A 108 3.94 -5.75 -6.40
C GLY A 108 4.01 -7.18 -5.87
N LEU A 109 4.24 -7.37 -4.57
CA LEU A 109 4.22 -8.70 -3.94
C LEU A 109 2.82 -9.33 -4.01
N LEU A 110 1.77 -8.56 -3.77
CA LEU A 110 0.38 -9.03 -3.89
C LEU A 110 0.04 -9.41 -5.35
N LEU A 111 0.49 -8.62 -6.33
CA LEU A 111 0.36 -8.98 -7.75
C LEU A 111 1.16 -10.24 -8.12
N SER A 112 2.30 -10.49 -7.47
CA SER A 112 3.08 -11.71 -7.69
C SER A 112 2.37 -12.97 -7.17
N GLN A 113 1.52 -12.82 -6.15
CA GLN A 113 0.67 -13.91 -5.67
C GLN A 113 -0.54 -14.16 -6.60
N ASP A 114 -1.21 -13.10 -7.06
CA ASP A 114 -2.29 -13.16 -8.04
C ASP A 114 -2.22 -11.98 -9.01
N SER A 115 -1.84 -12.24 -10.26
CA SER A 115 -1.72 -11.21 -11.28
C SER A 115 -3.06 -10.69 -11.81
N ARG A 116 -4.20 -11.31 -11.41
CA ARG A 116 -5.55 -10.89 -11.82
C ARG A 116 -6.16 -9.85 -10.89
N ARG A 117 -5.50 -9.53 -9.77
CA ARG A 117 -5.99 -8.54 -8.80
C ARG A 117 -6.19 -7.19 -9.47
N THR A 118 -7.35 -6.60 -9.21
CA THR A 118 -7.65 -5.24 -9.62
C THR A 118 -6.97 -4.23 -8.67
N PRO A 119 -6.81 -2.96 -9.07
CA PRO A 119 -6.39 -1.90 -8.16
C PRO A 119 -7.22 -1.85 -6.87
N ALA A 120 -8.54 -2.03 -6.96
CA ALA A 120 -9.43 -2.07 -5.80
C ALA A 120 -9.14 -3.25 -4.85
N ASP A 121 -8.82 -4.43 -5.40
CA ASP A 121 -8.41 -5.58 -4.56
C ASP A 121 -7.11 -5.30 -3.82
N LEU A 122 -6.14 -4.68 -4.51
CA LEU A 122 -4.84 -4.33 -3.93
C LEU A 122 -5.00 -3.27 -2.83
N GLU A 123 -5.73 -2.20 -3.11
CA GLU A 123 -6.02 -1.14 -2.15
C GLU A 123 -6.69 -1.72 -0.90
N LYS A 124 -7.74 -2.51 -1.09
CA LYS A 124 -8.44 -3.18 0.02
C LYS A 124 -7.51 -4.07 0.85
N LEU A 125 -6.66 -4.88 0.22
CA LEU A 125 -5.71 -5.73 0.93
C LEU A 125 -4.69 -4.90 1.70
N ILE A 126 -4.18 -3.81 1.10
CA ILE A 126 -3.21 -2.92 1.74
C ILE A 126 -3.83 -2.21 2.96
N THR A 127 -5.01 -1.61 2.81
CA THR A 127 -5.65 -0.80 3.86
C THR A 127 -6.23 -1.69 4.97
N SER A 128 -6.96 -2.76 4.63
CA SER A 128 -7.62 -3.60 5.64
C SER A 128 -6.67 -4.44 6.49
N THR A 129 -5.43 -4.63 6.04
CA THR A 129 -4.42 -5.40 6.78
C THR A 129 -3.37 -4.54 7.47
N ALA A 130 -3.42 -3.22 7.30
CA ALA A 130 -2.54 -2.29 8.00
C ALA A 130 -2.61 -2.49 9.53
N ASP A 131 -1.48 -2.27 10.19
CA ASP A 131 -1.44 -2.17 11.64
C ASP A 131 -2.03 -0.83 12.05
N LYS A 132 -3.16 -0.86 12.76
CA LYS A 132 -3.80 0.36 13.28
C LYS A 132 -2.81 1.15 14.13
N MET A 133 -2.73 2.43 13.84
CA MET A 133 -1.95 3.40 14.61
C MET A 133 -2.84 4.59 14.92
N GLY A 134 -2.49 5.35 15.95
CA GLY A 134 -3.32 6.45 16.41
C GLY A 134 -4.56 5.99 17.19
N ASN A 135 -5.51 6.90 17.37
CA ASN A 135 -6.66 6.71 18.27
C ASN A 135 -7.99 6.41 17.53
N SER A 136 -8.00 6.47 16.21
CA SER A 136 -9.19 6.26 15.37
C SER A 136 -8.83 5.50 14.08
N VAL A 137 -9.86 4.97 13.41
CA VAL A 137 -9.71 4.26 12.12
C VAL A 137 -9.38 5.21 10.97
N ASP A 138 -9.77 6.48 11.10
CA ASP A 138 -9.52 7.56 10.13
C ASP A 138 -8.59 8.59 10.77
N ASP A 139 -7.39 8.14 11.16
CA ASP A 139 -6.39 9.03 11.76
C ASP A 139 -5.73 9.86 10.65
N LEU A 140 -5.80 11.20 10.75
CA LEU A 140 -5.27 12.11 9.73
C LEU A 140 -3.77 11.88 9.44
N TYR A 141 -3.02 11.31 10.38
CA TYR A 141 -1.59 11.05 10.21
C TYR A 141 -1.29 9.70 9.57
N PHE A 142 -2.18 8.71 9.74
CA PHE A 142 -1.87 7.32 9.43
C PHE A 142 -2.88 6.64 8.51
N GLY A 143 -4.02 7.27 8.23
CA GLY A 143 -5.15 6.64 7.55
C GLY A 143 -5.56 5.36 8.26
N HIS A 144 -5.58 4.26 7.51
CA HIS A 144 -5.85 2.92 8.02
C HIS A 144 -4.73 2.34 8.90
N GLY A 145 -3.56 2.97 8.95
CA GLY A 145 -2.41 2.58 9.75
C GLY A 145 -1.16 2.30 8.93
N ARG A 146 -0.13 1.73 9.58
CA ARG A 146 1.11 1.35 8.90
C ARG A 146 0.91 0.06 8.10
N ILE A 147 1.37 0.01 6.85
CA ILE A 147 1.28 -1.22 6.05
C ILE A 147 1.90 -2.44 6.77
N ASN A 148 1.27 -3.60 6.60
CA ASN A 148 1.77 -4.86 7.15
C ASN A 148 1.90 -5.91 6.04
N VAL A 149 3.13 -6.08 5.54
CA VAL A 149 3.41 -6.98 4.41
C VAL A 149 3.02 -8.43 4.72
N ALA A 150 3.37 -8.93 5.91
CA ALA A 150 3.10 -10.31 6.27
C ALA A 150 1.58 -10.59 6.36
N ARG A 151 0.82 -9.69 7.00
CA ARG A 151 -0.64 -9.83 7.12
C ARG A 151 -1.33 -9.72 5.76
N ALA A 152 -0.92 -8.77 4.93
CA ALA A 152 -1.44 -8.60 3.58
C ALA A 152 -1.26 -9.87 2.72
N LEU A 153 -0.06 -10.46 2.73
CA LEU A 153 0.24 -11.66 1.96
C LEU A 153 -0.50 -12.90 2.48
N ALA A 154 -0.75 -13.00 3.79
CA ALA A 154 -1.52 -14.09 4.37
C ALA A 154 -2.99 -14.02 3.94
N VAL A 155 -3.65 -12.87 4.13
CA VAL A 155 -5.05 -12.65 3.71
C VAL A 155 -5.22 -12.76 2.19
N GLY A 156 -4.22 -12.29 1.44
CA GLY A 156 -4.17 -12.44 -0.01
C GLY A 156 -4.10 -13.89 -0.47
N ALA A 157 -3.41 -14.77 0.25
CA ALA A 157 -3.38 -16.19 -0.08
C ALA A 157 -4.74 -16.87 0.19
N ASP A 158 -5.39 -16.53 1.31
CA ASP A 158 -6.67 -17.14 1.70
C ASP A 158 -7.82 -16.80 0.74
N THR A 159 -7.85 -15.57 0.22
CA THR A 159 -8.88 -15.12 -0.74
C THR A 159 -8.82 -15.85 -2.08
N GLN A 160 -7.65 -16.38 -2.49
CA GLN A 160 -7.57 -17.21 -3.68
C GLN A 160 -8.32 -18.53 -3.51
N TRP A 161 -8.19 -19.17 -2.35
CA TRP A 161 -8.82 -20.45 -2.09
C TRP A 161 -10.35 -20.35 -2.04
N THR A 162 -10.89 -19.24 -1.52
CA THR A 162 -12.35 -19.00 -1.54
C THR A 162 -12.88 -18.82 -2.97
N GLN A 163 -12.18 -18.06 -3.81
CA GLN A 163 -12.56 -17.86 -5.22
C GLN A 163 -12.49 -19.14 -6.06
N VAL A 164 -11.53 -20.03 -5.79
CA VAL A 164 -11.42 -21.32 -6.49
C VAL A 164 -12.57 -22.26 -6.10
N ILE A 165 -12.95 -22.30 -4.82
CA ILE A 165 -14.03 -23.17 -4.33
C ILE A 165 -15.39 -22.67 -4.85
N ASP A 166 -15.62 -21.35 -4.87
CA ASP A 166 -16.87 -20.76 -5.35
C ASP A 166 -17.01 -20.78 -6.88
N GLY A 167 -15.87 -20.79 -7.60
CA GLY A 167 -15.83 -20.87 -9.07
C GLY A 167 -16.15 -22.25 -9.66
N GLU A 168 -16.17 -23.31 -8.85
CA GLU A 168 -16.44 -24.69 -9.27
C GLU A 168 -17.84 -25.20 -8.86
N GLN A 169 -18.65 -24.38 -8.17
CA GLN A 169 -19.94 -24.76 -7.61
C GLN A 169 -21.12 -23.97 -8.21
N THR A 170 -21.37 -24.13 -9.52
CA THR A 170 -22.74 -23.95 -10.04
C THR A 170 -23.54 -25.23 -9.76
N GLY A 171 -23.98 -25.42 -8.51
CA GLY A 171 -24.56 -26.70 -8.12
C GLY A 171 -25.27 -26.85 -6.78
N GLY A 172 -25.80 -25.78 -6.16
CA GLY A 172 -26.89 -25.88 -5.17
C GLY A 172 -26.52 -26.25 -3.71
N LEU A 173 -27.38 -25.75 -2.80
CA LEU A 173 -27.43 -25.92 -1.33
C LEU A 173 -26.32 -25.12 -0.61
N GLY A 174 -26.63 -23.99 0.02
CA GLY A 174 -27.43 -23.92 1.23
C GLY A 174 -26.47 -23.58 2.38
N ALA A 175 -26.75 -22.50 3.10
CA ALA A 175 -25.94 -21.97 4.20
C ALA A 175 -25.43 -23.08 5.14
N GLU A 176 -24.23 -22.90 5.71
CA GLU A 176 -23.95 -22.94 7.16
C GLU A 176 -22.48 -22.57 7.42
N ASN A 177 -22.31 -21.73 8.44
CA ASN A 177 -21.02 -21.30 8.97
C ASN A 177 -20.26 -22.48 9.55
N ASN A 178 -18.99 -22.66 9.20
CA ASN A 178 -18.04 -23.26 10.15
C ASN A 178 -16.61 -22.82 9.88
N LEU A 179 -16.12 -21.93 10.75
CA LEU A 179 -14.71 -21.66 10.96
C LEU A 179 -14.02 -22.95 11.42
N LEU A 180 -13.32 -23.63 10.51
CA LEU A 180 -12.32 -24.62 10.87
C LEU A 180 -10.97 -24.18 10.30
N LEU A 181 -10.21 -23.50 11.17
CA LEU A 181 -8.77 -23.35 11.05
C LEU A 181 -8.13 -24.74 11.07
N THR A 182 -7.74 -25.26 9.91
CA THR A 182 -6.79 -26.38 9.84
C THR A 182 -5.55 -25.95 9.10
N ASN A 183 -4.47 -25.82 9.89
CA ASN A 183 -3.08 -25.83 9.48
C ASN A 183 -2.85 -26.90 8.38
N HIS A 184 -2.69 -26.47 7.14
CA HIS A 184 -2.02 -27.30 6.14
C HIS A 184 -1.00 -26.46 5.37
N LEU A 185 0.22 -26.48 5.92
CA LEU A 185 1.45 -26.28 5.18
C LEU A 185 1.45 -27.32 4.04
N PHE A 186 1.22 -26.89 2.79
CA PHE A 186 1.50 -27.71 1.62
C PHE A 186 2.09 -26.82 0.52
N LEU A 187 3.41 -26.88 0.37
CA LEU A 187 4.11 -26.37 -0.80
C LEU A 187 4.00 -27.42 -1.91
N PRO A 188 3.49 -27.11 -3.11
CA PRO A 188 3.83 -27.90 -4.28
C PRO A 188 5.09 -27.31 -4.91
N PHE A 189 6.19 -28.00 -4.65
CA PHE A 189 7.33 -28.04 -5.54
C PHE A 189 6.85 -28.55 -6.90
N VAL A 190 6.89 -27.71 -7.94
CA VAL A 190 6.78 -28.17 -9.33
C VAL A 190 8.07 -27.79 -10.02
N ALA A 191 8.99 -28.76 -10.05
CA ALA A 191 10.02 -28.82 -11.06
C ALA A 191 9.37 -29.19 -12.41
N ARG A 192 9.57 -28.34 -13.40
CA ARG A 192 9.89 -28.74 -14.78
C ARG A 192 10.89 -27.76 -15.36
#